data_AF-A0A6H1JV21-F1
#
_entry.id   AF-A0A6H1JV21-F1
#
_cell.length_a   1.000
_cell.length_b   1.000
_cell.length_c   1.000
_cell.angle_alpha   90.00
_cell.angle_beta   90.00
_cell.angle_gamma   90.00
#
_symmetry.space_group_name_H-M   'P 1'
#
loop_
_entity.id
_entity.type
_entity.pdbx_description
1 polymer ?
#
loop_
_entity_poly.entity_id
_entity_poly.type
_entity_poly.pdbx_seq_one_letter_code
_entity_poly.pdbx_strand_id
1 'polypeptide(L)' 'MEHEMRAEYEEGVLPHADTPVKIWHMVRLEGTRAMCGRDLAPAAATQTADVWGTPQGEPFCHSCGAMYLREHPGDIG' A
#
# COMPACT_ATOMS: atom_id res chain seq x y z
N MET A 1 -3.50 -7.98 -11.96
CA MET A 1 -3.02 -7.22 -10.78
C MET A 1 -2.82 -5.79 -11.23
N GLU A 2 -3.79 -4.91 -10.96
CA GLU A 2 -3.78 -3.49 -11.38
C GLU A 2 -3.34 -2.55 -10.24
N HIS A 3 -3.08 -3.13 -9.06
CA HIS A 3 -2.75 -2.43 -7.84
C HIS A 3 -1.47 -3.00 -7.23
N GLU A 4 -0.67 -2.12 -6.63
CA GLU A 4 0.50 -2.46 -5.83
C GLU A 4 0.32 -1.85 -4.43
N MET A 5 1.03 -2.39 -3.46
CA MET A 5 1.12 -1.80 -2.13
C MET A 5 2.39 -0.97 -2.06
N ARG A 6 2.32 0.23 -1.48
CA ARG A 6 3.48 1.09 -1.28
C ARG A 6 3.53 1.58 0.15
N ALA A 7 4.71 1.51 0.74
CA ALA A 7 4.96 1.87 2.12
C ALA A 7 4.95 3.40 2.31
N GLU A 8 4.29 3.86 3.36
CA GLU A 8 4.50 5.18 3.91
C GLU A 8 5.60 5.12 4.96
N TYR A 9 6.54 6.06 4.84
CA TYR A 9 7.56 6.32 5.85
C TYR A 9 7.38 7.75 6.35
N GLU A 10 7.91 8.06 7.54
CA GLU A 10 7.94 9.45 8.01
C GLU A 10 8.80 10.31 7.08
N GLU A 11 8.35 11.55 6.87
CA GLU A 11 9.09 12.52 6.05
C GLU A 11 10.50 12.72 6.61
N GLY A 12 11.51 12.51 5.76
CA GLY A 12 12.92 12.59 6.15
C GLY A 12 13.55 11.26 6.57
N VAL A 13 12.79 10.16 6.58
CA VAL A 13 13.35 8.82 6.78
C VAL A 13 13.66 8.19 5.43
N LEU A 14 14.94 7.88 5.19
CA LEU A 14 15.36 7.15 4.00
C LEU A 14 14.86 5.71 4.09
N PRO A 15 14.11 5.19 3.10
CA PRO A 15 13.63 3.82 3.12
C PRO A 15 14.82 2.86 3.02
N HIS A 16 15.13 2.19 4.13
CA HIS A 16 16.06 1.06 4.21
C HIS A 16 15.27 -0.21 4.51
N ALA A 17 15.86 -1.38 4.29
CA ALA A 17 15.22 -2.68 4.55
C ALA A 17 14.72 -2.83 6.00
N ASP A 18 15.35 -2.13 6.95
CA ASP A 18 15.00 -2.12 8.38
C ASP A 18 14.18 -0.89 8.81
N THR A 19 13.81 0.00 7.88
CA THR A 19 12.99 1.15 8.26
C THR A 19 11.58 0.68 8.61
N PRO A 20 11.06 0.98 9.82
CA PRO A 20 9.71 0.60 10.19
C PRO A 20 8.73 1.28 9.24
N VAL A 21 7.98 0.46 8.49
CA VAL A 21 6.90 0.96 7.65
C VAL A 21 5.82 1.52 8.56
N LYS A 22 5.45 2.78 8.35
CA LYS A 22 4.41 3.43 9.14
C LYS A 22 3.05 2.83 8.81
N ILE A 23 2.76 2.71 7.52
CA ILE A 23 1.53 2.15 7.01
C ILE A 23 1.67 1.80 5.52
N TRP A 24 1.10 0.68 5.11
CA TRP A 24 1.02 0.27 3.71
C TRP A 24 -0.23 0.81 3.06
N HIS A 25 -0.07 1.40 1.88
CA HIS A 25 -1.14 1.99 1.10
C HIS A 25 -1.31 1.27 -0.22
N MET A 26 -2.56 1.09 -0.66
CA MET A 26 -2.83 0.59 -2.00
C MET A 26 -2.67 1.75 -2.99
N VAL A 27 -1.83 1.55 -3.99
CA VAL A 27 -1.59 2.48 -5.11
C VAL A 27 -1.91 1.75 -6.41
N ARG A 28 -2.37 2.50 -7.41
CA ARG A 28 -2.50 1.97 -8.77
C ARG A 28 -1.11 1.96 -9.42
N LEU A 29 -0.83 0.98 -10.27
CA LEU A 29 0.49 0.79 -10.91
C LEU A 29 1.03 2.03 -11.65
N GLU A 30 0.15 2.98 -11.98
CA GLU A 30 0.48 4.19 -12.74
C GLU A 30 0.78 5.42 -11.86
N GLY A 31 1.06 5.26 -10.55
CA GLY A 31 1.39 6.42 -9.72
C GLY A 31 1.92 6.14 -8.32
N THR A 32 2.34 7.22 -7.67
CA THR A 32 2.75 7.23 -6.25
C THR A 32 1.62 7.64 -5.31
N ARG A 33 0.42 7.87 -5.86
CA ARG A 33 -0.73 8.35 -5.11
C ARG A 33 -1.62 7.20 -4.69
N ALA A 34 -1.74 7.02 -3.38
CA ALA A 34 -2.58 6.01 -2.78
C ALA A 34 -4.05 6.24 -3.12
N MET A 35 -4.85 5.17 -3.08
CA MET A 35 -6.30 5.24 -3.28
C MET A 35 -7.00 6.12 -2.23
N CYS A 36 -6.44 6.26 -1.03
CA CYS A 36 -6.95 7.19 -0.02
C CYS A 36 -6.64 8.68 -0.33
N GLY A 37 -5.90 8.95 -1.41
CA GLY A 37 -5.51 10.30 -1.83
C GLY A 37 -4.13 10.75 -1.34
N ARG A 38 -3.43 9.91 -0.58
CA ARG A 38 -2.12 10.23 0.00
C ARG A 38 -0.99 10.03 -1.00
N ASP A 39 -0.09 11.00 -1.08
CA ASP A 39 1.09 10.93 -1.92
C ASP A 39 2.24 10.25 -1.18
N LEU A 40 2.76 9.17 -1.75
CA LEU A 40 3.84 8.37 -1.19
C LEU A 40 5.16 8.70 -1.89
N ALA A 41 6.27 8.38 -1.21
CA ALA A 41 7.57 8.58 -1.82
C ALA A 41 7.74 7.68 -3.06
N PRO A 42 8.28 8.20 -4.18
CA PRO A 42 8.55 7.38 -5.37
C PRO A 42 9.55 6.26 -5.09
N ALA A 43 10.43 6.44 -4.10
CA ALA A 43 11.42 5.48 -3.65
C ALA A 43 10.96 4.61 -2.47
N ALA A 44 9.69 4.71 -2.05
CA ALA A 44 9.17 3.84 -1.00
C ALA A 44 9.16 2.37 -1.44
N ALA A 45 9.31 1.46 -0.47
CA ALA A 45 9.17 0.03 -0.73
C ALA A 45 7.79 -0.27 -1.30
N THR A 46 7.77 -1.14 -2.31
CA THR A 46 6.56 -1.62 -2.97
C THR A 46 6.43 -3.12 -2.79
N GLN A 47 5.22 -3.62 -2.59
CA GLN A 47 4.92 -5.04 -2.51
C GLN A 47 3.64 -5.40 -3.27
N THR A 48 3.39 -6.69 -3.44
CA THR A 48 2.18 -7.16 -4.12
C THR A 48 0.92 -6.83 -3.33
N ALA A 49 -0.17 -6.49 -4.01
CA ALA A 49 -1.49 -6.35 -3.40
C ALA A 49 -2.03 -7.69 -2.83
N ASP A 50 -1.45 -8.82 -3.24
CA ASP A 50 -1.83 -10.17 -2.78
C ASP A 50 -1.58 -10.39 -1.28
N VAL A 51 -0.56 -9.73 -0.72
CA VAL A 51 -0.26 -9.81 0.72
C VAL A 51 -1.09 -8.83 1.56
N TRP A 52 -2.02 -8.08 0.93
CA TRP A 52 -2.92 -7.16 1.62
C TRP A 52 -3.83 -7.91 2.59
N GLY A 53 -3.95 -7.41 3.82
CA GLY A 53 -4.75 -8.09 4.85
C GLY A 53 -4.08 -9.32 5.47
N THR A 54 -2.87 -9.67 5.05
CA THR A 54 -2.05 -10.70 5.70
C THR A 54 -1.10 -10.06 6.72
N PRO A 55 -0.50 -10.84 7.65
CA PRO A 55 0.51 -10.34 8.58
C PRO A 55 1.72 -9.71 7.91
N GLN A 56 1.99 -10.05 6.65
CA GLN A 56 3.08 -9.48 5.85
C GLN A 56 2.74 -8.08 5.32
N GLY A 57 1.45 -7.75 5.19
CA GLY A 57 0.97 -6.44 4.79
C GLY A 57 0.67 -5.50 5.95
N GLU A 58 0.80 -5.95 7.20
CA GLU A 58 0.55 -5.12 8.39
C GLU A 58 1.77 -4.26 8.74
N PRO A 59 1.58 -2.97 9.11
CA PRO A 59 0.30 -2.24 9.20
C PRO A 59 -0.18 -1.69 7.83
N PHE A 60 -1.48 -1.79 7.51
CA PHE A 60 -2.05 -1.28 6.24
C PHE A 60 -3.21 -0.28 6.42
N CYS A 61 -3.46 0.54 5.40
CA CYS A 61 -4.52 1.54 5.40
C CYS A 61 -5.89 0.91 5.08
N HIS A 62 -6.72 0.73 6.11
CA HIS A 62 -8.08 0.20 5.98
C HIS A 62 -8.93 0.93 4.92
N SER A 63 -8.77 2.25 4.75
CA SER A 63 -9.47 3.02 3.70
C SER A 63 -9.06 2.60 2.29
N CYS A 64 -7.77 2.34 2.06
CA CYS A 64 -7.30 1.83 0.77
C CYS A 64 -7.84 0.42 0.51
N GLY A 65 -7.83 -0.45 1.52
CA GLY A 65 -8.38 -1.80 1.43
C GLY A 65 -9.88 -1.81 1.13
N ALA A 66 -10.65 -0.93 1.76
CA ALA A 66 -12.08 -0.79 1.48
C ALA A 66 -12.37 -0.30 0.05
N MET A 67 -11.50 0.51 -0.54
CA MET A 67 -11.62 0.94 -1.95
C MET A 67 -11.24 -0.20 -2.89
N TYR A 68 -10.15 -0.91 -2.61
CA TYR A 68 -9.72 -2.08 -3.37
C TYR A 68 -10.80 -3.17 -3.41
N LEU A 69 -11.41 -3.50 -2.27
CA LEU A 69 -12.51 -4.48 -2.18
C LEU A 69 -13.76 -4.06 -2.96
N ARG A 70 -14.02 -2.74 -3.10
CA ARG A 70 -15.13 -2.24 -3.93
C ARG A 70 -14.85 -2.40 -5.42
N GLU A 71 -13.59 -2.29 -5.83
CA GLU A 71 -13.17 -2.51 -7.22
C GLU A 71 -13.08 -4.00 -7.57
N HIS A 72 -12.78 -4.86 -6.59
CA HIS A 72 -12.64 -6.30 -6.75
C HIS A 72 -13.66 -7.09 -5.90
N PRO A 73 -14.97 -6.98 -6.17
CA PRO A 73 -16.01 -7.70 -5.41
C PRO A 73 -15.97 -9.23 -5.60
N GLY A 74 -15.06 -9.76 -6.42
CA GLY A 74 -14.89 -11.19 -6.69
C GLY A 74 -13.79 -11.89 -5.89
N ASP A 75 -12.98 -11.16 -5.11
CA ASP A 75 -11.89 -11.71 -4.27
C ASP A 75 -12.38 -12.08 -2.85
N ILE A 76 -13.69 -12.29 -2.72
CA ILE A 76 -14.33 -12.95 -1.58
C ILE A 76 -14.48 -14.44 -1.94
N GLY A 77 -13.37 -15.17 -1.97
CA GLY A 77 -13.34 -16.60 -2.30
C GLY A 77 -12.43 -17.38 -1.37
#